data_AF-A0A9D4KUU1-F1
#
_entry.id   AF-A0A9D4KUU1-F1
#
_cell.length_a   1.000
_cell.length_b   1.000
_cell.length_c   1.000
_cell.angle_alpha   90.00
_cell.angle_beta   90.00
_cell.angle_gamma   90.00
#
_symmetry.space_group_name_H-M   'P 1'
#
loop_
_entity.id
_entity.type
_entity.pdbx_description
1 polymer ?
#
loop_
_entity_poly.entity_id
_entity_poly.type
_entity_poly.pdbx_seq_one_letter_code
_entity_poly.pdbx_strand_id
1 'polypeptide(L)'
;MALSKWRSTGVLSLSLLALLFVILAISTNQWEHYNALPASDSVYAGIWRKCSGGMCNSRPYSDDLGAVRAMMFLGMFSMLSTIGFHVLSTYVYKDLVLLYIAAVVSPFMGGMFLMIAFAVYADDIKLTQNSAYGSSFALTVISWFLAWFITGLTAYEHIKNFFSVATYQEERRVLGASGSLNAI
;
A
#
# COMPACT_ATOMS: atom_id res chain seq x y z
N MET A 1 -11.44 -8.67 24.13
CA MET A 1 -11.12 -9.64 23.05
C MET A 1 -11.81 -9.34 21.71
N ALA A 2 -13.04 -8.81 21.68
CA ALA A 2 -13.72 -8.49 20.42
C ALA A 2 -13.01 -7.37 19.61
N LEU A 3 -12.60 -6.28 20.27
CA LEU A 3 -12.03 -5.11 19.59
C LEU A 3 -10.74 -5.37 18.79
N SER A 4 -9.91 -6.33 19.21
CA SER A 4 -8.66 -6.67 18.50
C SER A 4 -8.92 -7.48 17.23
N LYS A 5 -9.95 -8.34 17.22
CA LYS A 5 -10.35 -9.07 16.01
C LYS A 5 -10.86 -8.12 14.92
N TRP A 6 -11.69 -7.15 15.29
CA TRP A 6 -12.22 -6.16 14.34
C TRP A 6 -11.13 -5.34 13.67
N ARG A 7 -10.09 -4.94 14.42
CA ARG A 7 -8.99 -4.17 13.84
C ARG A 7 -8.12 -5.00 12.89
N SER A 8 -7.77 -6.23 13.28
CA SER A 8 -7.01 -7.12 12.40
C SER A 8 -7.74 -7.40 11.08
N THR A 9 -9.05 -7.63 11.13
CA THR A 9 -9.88 -7.78 9.93
C THR A 9 -9.93 -6.48 9.12
N GLY A 10 -10.01 -5.33 9.78
CA GLY A 10 -9.99 -4.02 9.11
C GLY A 10 -8.71 -3.76 8.31
N VAL A 11 -7.54 -4.05 8.90
CA VAL A 11 -6.23 -3.93 8.22
C VAL A 11 -6.17 -4.81 6.97
N LEU A 12 -6.65 -6.06 7.08
CA LEU A 12 -6.66 -7.00 5.97
C LEU A 12 -7.60 -6.53 4.83
N SER A 13 -8.81 -6.08 5.18
CA SER A 13 -9.76 -5.53 4.20
C SER A 13 -9.22 -4.30 3.48
N LEU A 14 -8.58 -3.37 4.22
CA LEU A 14 -7.95 -2.18 3.62
C LEU A 14 -6.77 -2.57 2.72
N SER A 15 -5.97 -3.56 3.11
CA SER A 15 -4.85 -4.06 2.30
C SER A 15 -5.33 -4.69 1.00
N LEU A 16 -6.40 -5.49 1.05
CA LEU A 16 -7.04 -6.06 -0.14
C LEU A 16 -7.62 -4.98 -1.06
N LEU A 17 -8.26 -3.96 -0.49
CA LEU A 17 -8.80 -2.84 -1.25
C LEU A 17 -7.70 -2.03 -1.94
N ALA A 18 -6.62 -1.71 -1.22
CA ALA A 18 -5.46 -1.04 -1.78
C ALA A 18 -4.82 -1.86 -2.91
N LEU A 19 -4.65 -3.17 -2.71
CA LEU A 19 -4.13 -4.07 -3.74
C LEU A 19 -5.03 -4.11 -4.98
N LEU A 20 -6.36 -4.19 -4.79
CA LEU A 20 -7.34 -4.16 -5.88
C LEU A 20 -7.18 -2.88 -6.71
N PHE A 21 -7.10 -1.72 -6.04
CA PHE A 21 -6.93 -0.44 -6.72
C PHE A 21 -5.61 -0.36 -7.49
N VAL A 22 -4.50 -0.88 -6.97
CA VAL A 22 -3.23 -0.97 -7.70
C VAL A 22 -3.37 -1.87 -8.94
N ILE A 23 -4.00 -3.05 -8.82
CA ILE A 23 -4.22 -3.96 -9.96
C ILE A 23 -5.08 -3.29 -11.03
N LEU A 24 -6.17 -2.64 -10.62
CA LEU A 24 -7.03 -1.89 -11.53
C LEU A 24 -6.26 -0.73 -12.18
N ALA A 25 -5.46 0.00 -11.43
CA ALA A 25 -4.64 1.09 -11.98
C ALA A 25 -3.63 0.57 -13.02
N ILE A 26 -2.94 -0.54 -12.76
CA ILE A 26 -1.96 -1.13 -13.70
C ILE A 26 -2.65 -1.65 -14.97
N SER A 27 -3.84 -2.25 -14.84
CA SER A 27 -4.52 -2.92 -15.96
C SER A 27 -5.30 -1.97 -16.88
N THR A 28 -5.71 -0.80 -16.37
CA THR A 28 -6.56 0.13 -17.11
C THR A 28 -5.76 1.16 -17.89
N ASN A 29 -6.34 1.65 -18.99
CA ASN A 29 -5.70 2.64 -19.87
C ASN A 29 -6.15 4.09 -19.58
N GLN A 30 -6.57 4.39 -18.35
CA GLN A 30 -7.10 5.69 -17.96
C GLN A 30 -6.16 6.42 -16.99
N TRP A 31 -4.87 6.47 -17.30
CA TRP A 31 -3.92 7.29 -16.54
C TRP A 31 -3.96 8.75 -16.98
N GLU A 32 -4.19 8.97 -18.27
CA GLU A 32 -4.28 10.28 -18.90
C GLU A 32 -5.46 10.29 -19.87
N HIS A 33 -6.16 11.41 -19.93
CA HIS A 33 -7.22 11.68 -20.89
C HIS A 33 -6.98 13.03 -21.55
N TYR A 34 -6.96 13.05 -22.88
CA TYR A 34 -6.86 14.29 -23.64
C TYR A 34 -7.56 14.18 -25.00
N ASN A 35 -7.99 15.32 -25.53
CA ASN A 35 -8.64 15.38 -26.84
C ASN A 35 -7.55 15.51 -27.93
N ALA A 36 -7.46 14.54 -28.84
CA ALA A 36 -6.62 14.66 -30.02
C ALA A 36 -7.25 15.65 -31.02
N LEU A 37 -6.43 16.22 -31.91
CA LEU A 37 -6.93 16.94 -33.07
C LEU A 37 -7.05 15.97 -34.26
N PRO A 38 -8.18 15.96 -35.00
CA PRO A 38 -9.38 16.76 -34.82
C PRO A 38 -10.19 16.41 -33.56
N ALA A 39 -10.83 17.40 -32.96
CA ALA A 39 -11.43 17.40 -31.60
C ALA A 39 -12.56 16.37 -31.35
N SER A 40 -12.82 15.45 -32.27
CA SER A 40 -13.78 14.36 -32.11
C SER A 40 -13.22 13.14 -31.39
N ASP A 41 -11.89 12.98 -31.33
CA ASP A 41 -11.25 11.77 -30.83
C ASP A 41 -10.66 11.98 -29.42
N SER A 42 -11.29 11.35 -28.43
CA SER A 42 -10.72 11.22 -27.09
C SER A 42 -9.62 10.17 -27.08
N VAL A 43 -8.48 10.54 -26.50
CA VAL A 43 -7.34 9.65 -26.29
C VAL A 43 -7.27 9.27 -24.82
N TYR A 44 -7.19 7.97 -24.58
CA TYR A 44 -6.97 7.38 -23.26
C TYR A 44 -5.61 6.70 -23.26
N ALA A 45 -4.68 7.23 -22.47
CA ALA A 45 -3.36 6.63 -22.32
C ALA A 45 -3.24 5.96 -20.95
N GLY A 46 -2.78 4.70 -20.98
CA GLY A 46 -2.37 3.95 -19.81
C GLY A 46 -0.86 3.82 -19.70
N ILE A 47 -0.47 2.96 -18.76
CA ILE A 47 0.91 2.51 -18.61
C ILE A 47 1.35 1.64 -19.81
N TRP A 48 0.46 0.78 -20.31
CA TRP A 48 0.80 -0.24 -21.32
C TRP A 48 0.33 0.12 -22.72
N ARG A 49 -0.90 0.61 -22.84
CA ARG A 49 -1.55 0.87 -24.12
C ARG A 49 -2.07 2.30 -24.18
N LYS A 50 -2.20 2.79 -25.40
CA LYS A 50 -2.81 4.07 -25.73
C LYS A 50 -3.95 3.80 -26.71
N CYS A 51 -5.13 4.28 -26.37
CA CYS A 51 -6.35 4.09 -27.16
C CYS A 51 -6.83 5.43 -27.73
N SER A 52 -7.11 5.49 -29.02
CA SER A 52 -7.62 6.66 -29.74
C SER A 52 -8.63 6.19 -30.78
N GLY A 53 -9.81 6.83 -30.85
CA GLY A 53 -10.81 6.51 -31.87
C GLY A 53 -11.23 5.03 -31.89
N GLY A 54 -11.27 4.37 -30.72
CA GLY A 54 -11.60 2.94 -30.59
C GLY A 54 -10.46 1.97 -30.91
N MET A 55 -9.32 2.43 -31.41
CA MET A 55 -8.13 1.60 -31.65
C MET A 55 -7.15 1.72 -30.49
N CYS A 56 -6.67 0.59 -29.99
CA CYS A 56 -5.69 0.54 -28.89
C CYS A 56 -4.37 -0.04 -29.37
N ASN A 57 -3.32 0.78 -29.32
CA ASN A 57 -1.96 0.38 -29.66
C ASN A 57 -1.09 0.31 -28.41
N SER A 58 -0.05 -0.52 -28.45
CA SER A 58 0.98 -0.53 -27.40
C SER A 58 1.65 0.84 -27.31
N ARG A 59 1.79 1.38 -26.09
CA ARG A 59 2.49 2.65 -25.88
C ARG A 59 4.00 2.40 -26.12
N PRO A 60 4.67 3.22 -26.95
CA PRO A 60 6.10 3.08 -27.18
C PRO A 60 6.86 3.12 -25.85
N TYR A 61 7.96 2.38 -25.78
CA TYR A 61 8.81 2.35 -24.59
C TYR A 61 9.52 3.69 -24.42
N SER A 62 9.46 4.23 -23.21
CA SER A 62 10.32 5.31 -22.73
C SER A 62 10.92 4.89 -21.39
N ASP A 63 12.10 5.43 -21.07
CA ASP A 63 12.80 5.07 -19.83
C ASP A 63 11.95 5.41 -18.59
N ASP A 64 11.27 6.57 -18.61
CA ASP A 64 10.38 7.02 -17.53
C ASP A 64 9.19 6.07 -17.36
N LEU A 65 8.54 5.67 -18.46
CA LEU A 65 7.43 4.72 -18.42
C LEU A 65 7.90 3.33 -17.97
N GLY A 66 9.14 2.96 -18.32
CA GLY A 66 9.82 1.77 -17.82
C GLY A 66 9.96 1.80 -16.30
N ALA A 67 10.42 2.91 -15.74
CA ALA A 67 10.53 3.12 -14.29
C ALA A 67 9.16 3.07 -13.61
N VAL A 68 8.15 3.75 -14.16
CA VAL A 68 6.76 3.71 -13.64
C VAL A 68 6.24 2.27 -13.60
N ARG A 69 6.40 1.50 -14.68
CA ARG A 69 6.00 0.08 -14.74
C ARG A 69 6.67 -0.75 -13.64
N ALA A 70 7.99 -0.61 -13.50
CA ALA A 70 8.75 -1.36 -12.50
C ALA A 70 8.30 -1.01 -11.08
N MET A 71 8.17 0.28 -10.76
CA MET A 71 7.77 0.75 -9.44
C MET A 71 6.33 0.35 -9.09
N MET A 72 5.40 0.39 -10.05
CA MET A 72 4.03 -0.10 -9.84
C MET A 72 4.01 -1.60 -9.50
N PHE A 73 4.81 -2.43 -10.19
CA PHE A 73 4.90 -3.86 -9.87
C PHE A 73 5.57 -4.11 -8.51
N LEU A 74 6.64 -3.40 -8.19
CA LEU A 74 7.28 -3.50 -6.86
C LEU A 74 6.30 -3.11 -5.75
N GLY A 75 5.53 -2.03 -5.95
CA GLY A 75 4.45 -1.63 -5.05
C GLY A 75 3.39 -2.72 -4.88
N MET A 76 2.93 -3.32 -5.98
CA MET A 76 1.96 -4.42 -5.98
C MET A 76 2.48 -5.66 -5.24
N PHE A 77 3.70 -6.11 -5.53
CA PHE A 77 4.30 -7.27 -4.84
C PHE A 77 4.52 -7.00 -3.35
N SER A 78 4.94 -5.77 -3.00
CA SER A 78 5.08 -5.36 -1.61
C SER A 78 3.73 -5.44 -0.87
N MET A 79 2.64 -4.95 -1.48
CA MET A 79 1.29 -5.06 -0.91
C MET A 79 0.80 -6.51 -0.77
N LEU A 80 1.10 -7.35 -1.76
CA LEU A 80 0.79 -8.77 -1.68
C LEU A 80 1.54 -9.44 -0.52
N SER A 81 2.82 -9.09 -0.34
CA SER A 81 3.63 -9.58 0.78
C SER A 81 3.09 -9.11 2.14
N THR A 82 2.57 -7.87 2.24
CA THR A 82 1.92 -7.36 3.45
C THR A 82 0.76 -8.26 3.88
N ILE A 83 -0.11 -8.66 2.95
CA ILE A 83 -1.23 -9.55 3.25
C ILE A 83 -0.70 -10.89 3.76
N GLY A 84 0.32 -11.45 3.10
CA GLY A 84 0.97 -12.69 3.53
C GLY A 84 1.54 -12.61 4.94
N PHE A 85 2.34 -11.58 5.24
CA PHE A 85 2.93 -11.38 6.56
C PHE A 85 1.88 -11.14 7.63
N HIS A 86 0.82 -10.36 7.34
CA HIS A 86 -0.26 -10.10 8.28
C HIS A 86 -1.07 -11.36 8.60
N VAL A 87 -1.34 -12.21 7.61
CA VAL A 87 -2.00 -13.51 7.82
C VAL A 87 -1.10 -14.44 8.64
N LEU A 88 0.20 -14.52 8.30
CA LEU A 88 1.16 -15.37 9.02
C LEU A 88 1.34 -14.93 10.48
N SER A 89 1.48 -13.63 10.74
CA SER A 89 1.64 -13.09 12.10
C SER A 89 0.38 -13.29 12.95
N THR A 90 -0.81 -13.18 12.35
CA THR A 90 -2.07 -13.23 13.09
C THR A 90 -2.53 -14.67 13.37
N TYR A 91 -2.41 -15.56 12.38
CA TYR A 91 -3.00 -16.90 12.45
C TYR A 91 -2.00 -18.01 12.77
N VAL A 92 -0.75 -17.90 12.32
CA VAL A 92 0.22 -19.01 12.39
C VAL A 92 1.27 -18.78 13.47
N TYR A 93 1.97 -17.64 13.45
CA TYR A 93 3.15 -17.37 14.27
C TYR A 93 2.98 -16.12 15.13
N LYS A 94 2.17 -16.24 16.18
CA LYS A 94 1.77 -15.09 17.03
C LYS A 94 2.90 -14.47 17.86
N ASP A 95 3.98 -15.21 18.10
CA ASP A 95 5.08 -14.74 18.97
C ASP A 95 6.31 -14.29 18.18
N LEU A 96 6.29 -14.41 16.84
CA LEU A 96 7.46 -14.09 16.01
C LEU A 96 7.48 -12.59 15.67
N VAL A 97 8.19 -11.82 16.49
CA VAL A 97 8.36 -10.35 16.35
C VAL A 97 8.79 -9.93 14.93
N LEU A 98 9.64 -10.73 14.28
CA LEU A 98 10.12 -10.43 12.92
C LEU A 98 8.99 -10.32 11.89
N LEU A 99 7.96 -11.16 11.98
CA LEU A 99 6.82 -11.11 11.05
C LEU A 99 5.98 -9.85 11.25
N TYR A 100 5.87 -9.34 12.48
CA TYR A 100 5.20 -8.08 12.74
C TYR A 100 5.96 -6.90 12.15
N ILE A 101 7.29 -6.86 12.31
CA ILE A 101 8.12 -5.82 11.69
C ILE A 101 7.99 -5.89 10.17
N ALA A 102 8.04 -7.10 9.59
CA ALA A 102 7.84 -7.29 8.16
C ALA A 102 6.46 -6.80 7.69
N ALA A 103 5.40 -7.04 8.46
CA ALA A 103 4.04 -6.57 8.17
C ALA A 103 3.89 -5.04 8.25
N VAL A 104 4.75 -4.34 9.00
CA VAL A 104 4.79 -2.86 9.05
C VAL A 104 5.64 -2.29 7.91
N VAL A 105 6.80 -2.89 7.65
CA VAL A 105 7.75 -2.39 6.64
C VAL A 105 7.26 -2.64 5.21
N SER A 106 6.59 -3.77 4.95
CA SER A 106 6.08 -4.10 3.61
C SER A 106 5.05 -3.09 3.04
N PRO A 107 4.01 -2.64 3.76
CA PRO A 107 3.10 -1.62 3.23
C PRO A 107 3.79 -0.25 3.12
N PHE A 108 4.75 0.06 3.99
CA PHE A 108 5.54 1.29 3.90
C PHE A 108 6.35 1.32 2.60
N MET A 109 7.11 0.27 2.33
CA MET A 109 7.89 0.12 1.09
C MET A 109 6.98 0.15 -0.14
N GLY A 110 5.83 -0.54 -0.08
CA GLY A 110 4.85 -0.52 -1.15
C GLY A 110 4.30 0.89 -1.41
N GLY A 111 4.00 1.65 -0.36
CA GLY A 111 3.64 3.07 -0.46
C GLY A 111 4.74 3.90 -1.11
N MET A 112 6.00 3.73 -0.71
CA MET A 112 7.12 4.46 -1.31
C MET A 112 7.26 4.16 -2.82
N PHE A 113 7.14 2.90 -3.23
CA PHE A 113 7.19 2.55 -4.66
C PHE A 113 6.04 3.16 -5.47
N LEU A 114 4.81 3.12 -4.93
CA LEU A 114 3.66 3.75 -5.59
C LEU A 114 3.84 5.28 -5.70
N MET A 115 4.40 5.91 -4.66
CA MET A 115 4.73 7.34 -4.67
C MET A 115 5.68 7.71 -5.79
N ILE A 116 6.79 6.97 -5.89
CA ILE A 116 7.79 7.17 -6.94
C ILE A 116 7.13 6.97 -8.31
N ALA A 117 6.30 5.93 -8.48
CA ALA A 117 5.63 5.65 -9.74
C ALA A 117 4.74 6.81 -10.21
N PHE A 118 3.83 7.31 -9.38
CA PHE A 118 2.97 8.42 -9.83
C PHE A 118 3.73 9.75 -9.91
N ALA A 119 4.79 9.96 -9.11
CA ALA A 119 5.60 11.17 -9.18
C ALA A 119 6.39 11.25 -10.50
N VAL A 120 7.05 10.16 -10.90
CA VAL A 120 7.74 10.07 -12.21
C VAL A 120 6.73 10.23 -13.35
N TYR A 121 5.56 9.61 -13.24
CA TYR A 121 4.52 9.75 -14.26
C TYR A 121 3.97 11.18 -14.37
N ALA A 122 3.80 11.87 -13.23
CA ALA A 122 3.33 13.25 -13.20
C ALA A 122 4.36 14.24 -13.76
N ASP A 123 5.65 13.93 -13.66
CA ASP A 123 6.72 14.75 -14.25
C ASP A 123 6.80 14.58 -15.78
N ASP A 124 6.65 13.35 -16.29
CA ASP A 124 6.62 13.04 -17.74
C ASP A 124 5.44 13.74 -18.44
N ILE A 125 4.27 13.75 -17.80
CA ILE A 125 3.10 14.46 -18.31
C ILE A 125 3.23 15.94 -17.98
N LYS A 126 3.89 16.66 -18.87
CA LYS A 126 3.72 18.11 -18.98
C LYS A 126 2.29 18.35 -19.44
N LEU A 127 1.39 18.56 -18.48
CA LEU A 127 -0.03 18.84 -18.74
C LEU A 127 -0.13 19.99 -19.76
N THR A 128 -0.44 19.65 -21.00
CA THR A 128 -0.86 20.63 -22.00
C THR A 128 -2.28 21.08 -21.66
N GLN A 129 -2.70 22.25 -22.15
CA GLN A 129 -3.99 22.87 -21.78
C GLN A 129 -5.24 21.98 -21.96
N ASN A 130 -5.14 20.87 -22.71
CA ASN A 130 -6.24 19.94 -22.99
C ASN A 130 -6.05 18.53 -22.40
N SER A 131 -5.09 18.35 -21.49
CA SER A 131 -4.81 17.05 -20.84
C SER A 131 -5.26 17.05 -19.38
N ALA A 132 -5.84 15.94 -18.95
CA ALA A 132 -6.28 15.70 -17.58
C ALA A 132 -5.82 14.33 -17.08
N TYR A 133 -5.58 14.22 -15.77
CA TYR A 133 -5.33 12.93 -15.14
C TYR A 133 -6.59 12.06 -15.19
N GLY A 134 -6.40 10.79 -15.55
CA GLY A 134 -7.49 9.83 -15.61
C GLY A 134 -7.74 9.12 -14.27
N SER A 135 -8.78 8.28 -14.25
CA SER A 135 -9.24 7.58 -13.05
C SER A 135 -8.18 6.61 -12.47
N SER A 136 -7.39 5.95 -13.32
CA SER A 136 -6.33 5.01 -12.90
C SER A 136 -5.21 5.71 -12.13
N PHE A 137 -4.90 6.95 -12.50
CA PHE A 137 -3.94 7.77 -11.77
C PHE A 137 -4.46 8.07 -10.36
N ALA A 138 -5.73 8.49 -10.25
CA ALA A 138 -6.37 8.74 -8.95
C ALA A 138 -6.44 7.47 -8.08
N LEU A 139 -6.74 6.30 -8.65
CA LEU A 139 -6.72 5.02 -7.93
C LEU A 139 -5.33 4.70 -7.36
N THR A 140 -4.26 5.03 -8.08
CA THR A 140 -2.88 4.86 -7.58
C THR A 140 -2.62 5.76 -6.38
N VAL A 141 -3.04 7.03 -6.44
CA VAL A 141 -2.92 7.98 -5.31
C VAL A 141 -3.73 7.51 -4.10
N ILE A 142 -4.95 7.03 -4.30
CA ILE A 142 -5.78 6.48 -3.21
C ILE A 142 -5.10 5.24 -2.61
N SER A 143 -4.56 4.35 -3.45
CA SER A 143 -3.82 3.16 -2.99
C SER A 143 -2.60 3.53 -2.17
N TRP A 144 -1.87 4.57 -2.57
CA TRP A 144 -0.77 5.14 -1.81
C TRP A 144 -1.21 5.64 -0.44
N PHE A 145 -2.29 6.43 -0.35
CA PHE A 145 -2.81 6.86 0.95
C PHE A 145 -3.22 5.69 1.85
N LEU A 146 -3.87 4.67 1.28
CA LEU A 146 -4.25 3.46 2.02
C LEU A 146 -3.01 2.72 2.54
N ALA A 147 -1.94 2.62 1.74
CA ALA A 147 -0.66 2.03 2.15
C ALA A 147 -0.10 2.66 3.43
N TRP A 148 -0.05 3.99 3.45
CA TRP A 148 0.43 4.76 4.61
C TRP A 148 -0.48 4.60 5.81
N PHE A 149 -1.79 4.62 5.59
CA PHE A 149 -2.76 4.42 6.66
C PHE A 149 -2.64 3.03 7.28
N ILE A 150 -2.50 1.98 6.47
CA ILE A 150 -2.25 0.60 6.91
C ILE A 150 -0.95 0.50 7.71
N THR A 151 0.13 1.13 7.22
CA THR A 151 1.42 1.18 7.92
C THR A 151 1.26 1.80 9.31
N GLY A 152 0.56 2.94 9.41
CA GLY A 152 0.31 3.61 10.68
C GLY A 152 -0.52 2.76 11.65
N LEU A 153 -1.59 2.11 11.16
CA LEU A 153 -2.43 1.24 11.96
C LEU A 153 -1.66 0.02 12.50
N THR A 154 -0.91 -0.67 11.64
CA THR A 154 -0.12 -1.84 12.02
C THR A 154 0.99 -1.50 13.00
N ALA A 155 1.71 -0.38 12.78
CA ALA A 155 2.73 0.10 13.69
C ALA A 155 2.16 0.46 15.07
N TYR A 156 1.01 1.16 15.10
CA TYR A 156 0.34 1.54 16.34
C TYR A 156 -0.06 0.31 17.17
N GLU A 157 -0.59 -0.74 16.54
CA GLU A 157 -0.95 -1.98 17.23
C GLU A 157 0.25 -2.66 17.87
N HIS A 158 1.38 -2.68 17.14
CA HIS A 158 2.60 -3.29 17.64
C HIS A 158 3.13 -2.54 18.88
N ILE A 159 3.19 -1.21 18.81
CA ILE A 159 3.66 -0.36 19.91
C ILE A 159 2.77 -0.56 21.14
N LYS A 160 1.44 -0.57 20.97
CA LYS A 160 0.50 -0.78 22.07
C LYS A 160 0.68 -2.13 22.75
N ASN A 161 0.84 -3.20 21.96
CA ASN A 161 1.04 -4.55 22.49
C ASN A 161 2.37 -4.64 23.25
N PHE A 162 3.44 -4.06 22.71
CA PHE A 162 4.75 -4.03 23.36
C PHE A 162 4.70 -3.38 24.75
N PHE A 163 4.09 -2.19 24.86
CA PHE A 163 3.95 -1.51 26.15
C PHE A 163 3.10 -2.32 27.15
N SER A 164 2.01 -2.95 26.69
CA SER A 164 1.17 -3.76 27.58
C SER A 164 1.92 -4.95 28.20
N VAL A 165 2.83 -5.56 27.45
CA VAL A 165 3.66 -6.67 27.94
C VAL A 165 4.73 -6.16 28.91
N ALA A 166 5.36 -5.02 28.61
CA ALA A 166 6.36 -4.40 29.48
C ALA A 166 5.78 -4.08 30.86
N THR A 167 4.60 -3.45 30.93
CA THR A 167 3.93 -3.12 32.19
C THR A 167 3.59 -4.38 33.00
N TYR A 168 3.14 -5.45 32.35
CA TYR A 168 2.82 -6.70 33.04
C TYR A 168 4.04 -7.42 33.62
N GLN A 169 5.19 -7.34 32.95
CA GLN A 169 6.45 -7.89 33.46
C GLN A 169 6.94 -7.13 34.69
N GLU A 170 6.78 -5.80 34.70
CA GLU A 170 7.16 -4.95 35.83
C GLU A 170 6.29 -5.24 37.06
N GLU A 171 4.97 -5.36 36.89
CA GLU A 171 4.04 -5.70 37.97
C GLU A 171 4.38 -7.06 38.61
N ARG A 172 4.72 -8.08 37.79
CA ARG A 172 5.17 -9.38 38.31
C ARG A 172 6.49 -9.32 39.08
N ARG A 173 7.44 -8.46 38.68
CA ARG A 173 8.69 -8.28 39.44
C ARG A 173 8.43 -7.66 40.81
N VAL A 174 7.58 -6.64 40.88
CA VAL A 174 7.23 -5.97 42.15
C VAL A 174 6.51 -6.93 43.10
N LEU A 175 5.51 -7.67 42.60
CA LEU A 175 4.76 -8.63 43.42
C LEU A 175 5.63 -9.82 43.87
N GLY A 176 6.52 -10.30 42.99
CA GLY A 176 7.48 -11.36 43.34
C GLY A 176 8.47 -10.94 44.42
N ALA A 177 8.94 -9.69 44.39
CA ALA A 177 9.83 -9.14 45.43
C ALA A 177 9.10 -8.95 46.77
N SER A 178 7.82 -8.57 46.77
CA SER A 178 7.03 -8.43 48.00
C SER A 178 6.72 -9.77 48.68
N GLY A 179 6.62 -10.87 47.91
CA GLY A 179 6.34 -12.20 48.46
C GLY A 179 7.52 -12.81 49.22
N SER A 180 8.77 -12.45 48.89
CA SER A 180 9.95 -12.98 49.60
C SER A 180 10.24 -12.26 50.92
N LEU A 181 9.69 -11.07 51.14
CA LEU A 181 9.89 -10.29 52.37
C LEU A 181 9.02 -10.76 53.55
N ASN A 182 7.92 -11.48 53.29
CA ASN A 182 7.03 -12.01 54.35
C ASN A 182 7.35 -13.46 54.76
N ALA A 183 8.45 -14.03 54.26
CA ALA A 183 8.86 -15.41 54.51
C ALA A 183 10.06 -15.54 55.49
N ILE A 184 10.42 -14.46 56.18
CA ILE A 184 11.48 -14.40 57.21
C ILE A 184 10.85 -13.91 58.51
#